data_AF-A0A1S8WQU8-F1
#
_entry.id   AF-A0A1S8WQU8-F1
#
_cell.length_a   1.000
_cell.length_b   1.000
_cell.length_c   1.000
_cell.angle_alpha   90.00
_cell.angle_beta   90.00
_cell.angle_gamma   90.00
#
_symmetry.space_group_name_H-M   'P 1'
#
loop_
_entity.id
_entity.type
_entity.pdbx_description
1 polymer ?
#
loop_
_entity_poly.entity_id
_entity_poly.type
_entity_poly.pdbx_seq_one_letter_code
_entity_poly.pdbx_strand_id
1 'polypeptide(L)'
;MVLVGNGGIATEIAHEVTGCQIVWAIKDNSISTPFLDPAAAKFLLCARELARSSEGSPEPSDGPSKAGDGLGAVQIRRMRYVVDDRNAQQQELVLVPATREGNESAQANPPTTFGAALGPDWAHGRTLRGCLSGNNDNRLLRVVYNVRIESVLSAAEFKAHGGPTTEPFPQNSSSSSIPEDSESWPVYVLLTNGEAYGCDLVVSAVGVEASFQPSRTSFEAKSSEYFGAQFDLAPPSVSGGGVLVNDQMETSVPDVYAAGDCAYANWTWAPHWFQMRLWSQARQMGFQIVLLGLYNGQGLDLTSPDCYLLMRVTPGREYVKCVMRAGRMQGALLIGETDLEETLENLIVNQLDLTHLEDSLLDPDIDLSDYFD
;
A
#
# COMPACT_ATOMS: atom_id res chain seq x y z
N MET A 1 3.08 -15.03 -18.90
CA MET A 1 3.57 -14.75 -17.53
C MET A 1 2.85 -15.67 -16.55
N VAL A 2 3.59 -16.20 -15.58
CA VAL A 2 3.01 -16.85 -14.40
C VAL A 2 3.07 -15.86 -13.23
N LEU A 3 1.92 -15.55 -12.65
CA LEU A 3 1.78 -14.69 -11.48
C LEU A 3 1.42 -15.55 -10.28
N VAL A 4 2.16 -15.42 -9.18
CA VAL A 4 1.97 -16.25 -7.98
C VAL A 4 1.72 -15.40 -6.75
N GLY A 5 0.70 -15.76 -5.98
CA GLY A 5 0.29 -15.05 -4.77
C GLY A 5 -1.07 -14.38 -4.94
N ASN A 6 -1.72 -14.01 -3.83
CA ASN A 6 -3.13 -13.61 -3.81
C ASN A 6 -3.36 -12.26 -3.08
N GLY A 7 -2.29 -11.51 -2.85
CA GLY A 7 -2.30 -10.20 -2.19
C GLY A 7 -2.51 -9.05 -3.17
N GLY A 8 -2.47 -7.80 -2.66
CA GLY A 8 -2.87 -6.61 -3.42
C GLY A 8 -2.06 -6.42 -4.70
N ILE A 9 -0.74 -6.64 -4.64
CA ILE A 9 0.16 -6.57 -5.79
C ILE A 9 -0.25 -7.58 -6.87
N ALA A 10 -0.56 -8.83 -6.49
CA ALA A 10 -0.98 -9.84 -7.45
C ALA A 10 -2.33 -9.48 -8.08
N THR A 11 -3.29 -9.04 -7.26
CA THR A 11 -4.60 -8.59 -7.75
C THR A 11 -4.49 -7.44 -8.74
N GLU A 12 -3.63 -6.46 -8.44
CA GLU A 12 -3.39 -5.31 -9.31
C GLU A 12 -2.71 -5.73 -10.62
N ILE A 13 -1.67 -6.56 -10.56
CA ILE A 13 -1.01 -7.09 -11.78
C ILE A 13 -1.99 -7.90 -12.63
N ALA A 14 -2.79 -8.77 -12.02
CA ALA A 14 -3.81 -9.56 -12.73
C ALA A 14 -4.89 -8.68 -13.39
N HIS A 15 -5.15 -7.49 -12.84
CA HIS A 15 -6.10 -6.53 -13.36
C HIS A 15 -5.49 -5.61 -14.43
N GLU A 16 -4.37 -4.96 -14.14
CA GLU A 16 -3.81 -3.86 -14.94
C GLU A 16 -3.00 -4.33 -16.14
N VAL A 17 -2.33 -5.49 -16.07
CA VAL A 17 -1.46 -5.95 -17.15
C VAL A 17 -2.28 -6.39 -18.36
N THR A 18 -1.95 -5.83 -19.53
CA THR A 18 -2.55 -6.16 -20.83
C THR A 18 -1.50 -6.69 -21.82
N GLY A 19 -1.92 -7.19 -22.99
CA GLY A 19 -1.00 -7.60 -24.05
C GLY A 19 -0.15 -8.84 -23.70
N CYS A 20 -0.53 -9.63 -22.70
CA CYS A 20 0.09 -10.93 -22.40
C CYS A 20 -0.92 -11.92 -21.82
N GLN A 21 -0.57 -13.21 -21.86
CA GLN A 21 -1.28 -14.27 -21.16
C GLN A 21 -0.80 -14.36 -19.71
N ILE A 22 -1.74 -14.34 -18.75
CA ILE A 22 -1.46 -14.42 -17.32
C ILE A 22 -2.05 -15.72 -16.77
N VAL A 23 -1.19 -16.60 -16.27
CA VAL A 23 -1.59 -17.72 -15.41
C VAL A 23 -1.40 -17.29 -13.97
N TRP A 24 -2.49 -17.05 -13.26
CA TRP A 24 -2.49 -16.59 -11.88
C TRP A 24 -2.69 -17.77 -10.92
N ALA A 25 -1.60 -18.26 -10.35
CA ALA A 25 -1.59 -19.37 -9.42
C ALA A 25 -1.76 -18.87 -7.98
N ILE A 26 -2.82 -19.33 -7.32
CA ILE A 26 -3.17 -18.94 -5.95
C ILE A 26 -3.39 -20.15 -5.04
N LYS A 27 -2.98 -20.00 -3.77
CA LYS A 27 -3.12 -21.06 -2.75
C LYS A 27 -4.56 -21.20 -2.23
N ASP A 28 -5.37 -20.18 -2.45
CA ASP A 28 -6.72 -20.06 -1.93
C ASP A 28 -7.76 -20.53 -2.97
N ASN A 29 -9.00 -20.70 -2.53
CA ASN A 29 -10.13 -21.09 -3.38
C ASN A 29 -10.84 -19.90 -4.05
N SER A 30 -10.36 -18.68 -3.81
CA SER A 30 -10.91 -17.44 -4.36
C SER A 30 -9.82 -16.38 -4.52
N ILE A 31 -9.99 -15.47 -5.47
CA ILE A 31 -9.02 -14.39 -5.71
C ILE A 31 -9.12 -13.31 -4.62
N SER A 32 -7.99 -12.63 -4.36
CA SER A 32 -7.90 -11.48 -3.47
C SER A 32 -8.47 -11.74 -2.07
N THR A 33 -8.34 -12.96 -1.54
CA THR A 33 -8.90 -13.39 -0.25
C THR A 33 -8.55 -12.47 0.94
N PRO A 34 -7.36 -11.84 1.00
CA PRO A 34 -7.08 -10.88 2.07
C PRO A 34 -8.02 -9.67 2.11
N PHE A 35 -8.73 -9.37 1.02
CA PHE A 35 -9.55 -8.17 0.86
C PHE A 35 -11.01 -8.46 0.52
N LEU A 36 -11.29 -9.61 -0.10
CA LEU A 36 -12.59 -9.94 -0.65
C LEU A 36 -13.08 -11.29 -0.14
N ASP A 37 -14.37 -11.37 0.16
CA ASP A 37 -15.06 -12.65 0.28
C ASP A 37 -15.24 -13.32 -1.11
N PRO A 38 -15.53 -14.64 -1.16
CA PRO A 38 -15.67 -15.35 -2.42
C PRO A 38 -16.78 -14.85 -3.36
N ALA A 39 -17.85 -14.26 -2.82
CA ALA A 39 -18.94 -13.74 -3.63
C ALA A 39 -18.54 -12.42 -4.31
N ALA A 40 -17.89 -11.52 -3.57
CA ALA A 40 -17.32 -10.28 -4.11
C ALA A 40 -16.23 -10.57 -5.16
N ALA A 41 -15.35 -11.53 -4.88
CA ALA A 41 -14.33 -11.98 -5.82
C ALA A 41 -14.94 -12.51 -7.13
N LYS A 42 -15.98 -13.34 -7.04
CA LYS A 42 -16.71 -13.84 -8.21
C LYS A 42 -17.39 -12.72 -8.98
N PHE A 43 -18.03 -11.78 -8.29
CA PHE A 43 -18.65 -10.61 -8.91
C PHE A 43 -17.65 -9.83 -9.76
N LEU A 44 -16.44 -9.55 -9.24
CA LEU A 44 -15.41 -8.81 -9.97
C LEU A 44 -14.86 -9.59 -11.18
N LEU A 45 -14.69 -10.91 -11.06
CA LEU A 45 -14.30 -11.76 -12.18
C LEU A 45 -15.37 -11.73 -13.29
N CYS A 46 -16.65 -11.87 -12.94
CA CYS A 46 -17.74 -11.80 -13.90
C CYS A 46 -17.85 -10.41 -14.55
N ALA A 47 -17.73 -9.33 -13.78
CA ALA A 47 -17.74 -7.97 -14.31
C ALA A 47 -16.62 -7.74 -15.33
N ARG A 48 -15.42 -8.26 -15.05
CA ARG A 48 -14.29 -8.26 -15.98
C ARG A 48 -14.58 -9.06 -17.25
N GLU A 49 -15.16 -10.25 -17.13
CA GLU A 49 -15.53 -11.07 -18.29
C GLU A 49 -16.59 -10.39 -19.16
N LEU A 50 -17.55 -9.69 -18.56
CA LEU A 50 -18.58 -8.94 -19.27
C LEU A 50 -18.03 -7.73 -20.03
N ALA A 51 -17.10 -6.98 -19.42
CA ALA A 51 -16.40 -5.88 -20.08
C ALA A 51 -15.64 -6.33 -21.34
N ARG A 52 -15.15 -7.58 -21.36
CA ARG A 52 -14.51 -8.22 -22.53
C ARG A 52 -15.48 -8.40 -23.71
N SER A 53 -16.77 -8.60 -23.44
CA SER A 53 -17.79 -8.86 -24.46
C SER A 53 -18.39 -7.60 -25.09
N SER A 54 -18.34 -6.45 -24.40
CA SER A 54 -18.91 -5.18 -24.86
C SER A 54 -17.99 -4.39 -25.82
N GLU A 55 -16.70 -4.66 -25.85
CA GLU A 55 -15.74 -3.95 -26.74
C GLU A 55 -15.74 -4.50 -28.20
N GLY A 56 -16.62 -5.46 -28.53
CA GLY A 56 -16.63 -6.18 -29.81
C GLY A 56 -17.78 -5.90 -30.78
N SER A 57 -18.74 -5.01 -30.45
CA SER A 57 -19.87 -4.68 -31.33
C SER A 57 -19.79 -3.24 -31.86
N PRO A 58 -19.74 -3.01 -33.18
CA PRO A 58 -19.94 -1.67 -33.72
C PRO A 58 -21.40 -1.29 -33.49
N GLU A 59 -21.66 -0.20 -32.75
CA GLU A 59 -23.01 0.30 -32.59
C GLU A 59 -23.62 0.65 -33.96
N PRO A 60 -24.84 0.17 -34.29
CA PRO A 60 -25.54 0.66 -35.45
C PRO A 60 -26.01 2.08 -35.17
N SER A 61 -25.63 3.01 -36.05
CA SER A 61 -26.16 4.36 -36.09
C SER A 61 -27.67 4.33 -36.32
N ASP A 62 -28.48 4.77 -35.35
CA ASP A 62 -29.82 5.30 -35.63
C ASP A 62 -30.41 6.11 -34.46
N GLY A 63 -30.68 7.40 -34.73
CA GLY A 63 -31.89 8.12 -34.33
C GLY A 63 -32.12 8.54 -32.86
N PRO A 64 -32.59 9.78 -32.61
CA PRO A 64 -32.71 10.32 -31.25
C PRO A 64 -34.01 9.87 -30.57
N SER A 65 -33.93 8.95 -29.61
CA SER A 65 -34.99 8.72 -28.63
C SER A 65 -34.53 9.05 -27.22
N LYS A 66 -35.31 9.91 -26.57
CA LYS A 66 -35.06 10.60 -25.31
C LYS A 66 -35.15 9.70 -24.08
N ALA A 67 -34.41 10.17 -23.07
CA ALA A 67 -34.64 10.10 -21.63
C ALA A 67 -34.05 8.90 -20.87
N GLY A 68 -32.92 9.19 -20.21
CA GLY A 68 -32.61 8.66 -18.88
C GLY A 68 -31.63 7.51 -18.79
N ASP A 69 -30.35 7.73 -19.16
CA ASP A 69 -29.20 7.34 -18.32
C ASP A 69 -27.89 7.73 -19.03
N GLY A 70 -27.54 9.00 -18.89
CA GLY A 70 -26.20 9.50 -19.18
C GLY A 70 -25.31 9.39 -17.94
N LEU A 71 -25.14 8.19 -17.37
CA LEU A 71 -23.97 7.97 -16.51
C LEU A 71 -22.78 7.72 -17.45
N GLY A 72 -22.03 8.78 -17.75
CA GLY A 72 -20.69 8.63 -18.29
C GLY A 72 -19.87 7.65 -17.45
N ALA A 73 -18.82 7.06 -18.04
CA ALA A 73 -17.95 6.06 -17.41
C ALA A 73 -17.79 6.35 -15.91
N VAL A 74 -18.31 5.44 -15.07
CA VAL A 74 -18.37 5.60 -13.61
C VAL A 74 -17.02 6.11 -13.13
N GLN A 75 -16.96 7.38 -12.71
CA GLN A 75 -15.76 7.97 -12.17
C GLN A 75 -15.50 7.34 -10.80
N ILE A 76 -14.69 6.27 -10.79
CA ILE A 76 -14.17 5.73 -9.53
C ILE A 76 -13.20 6.79 -8.99
N ARG A 77 -13.66 7.54 -7.99
CA ARG A 77 -12.80 8.45 -7.23
C ARG A 77 -11.91 7.60 -6.34
N ARG A 78 -10.64 7.49 -6.71
CA ARG A 78 -9.59 6.90 -5.87
C ARG A 78 -8.81 8.03 -5.24
N MET A 79 -8.66 8.02 -3.91
CA MET A 79 -7.65 8.85 -3.24
C MET A 79 -6.29 8.39 -3.77
N ARG A 80 -5.58 9.30 -4.45
CA ARG A 80 -4.22 9.07 -4.95
C ARG A 80 -3.24 9.74 -4.01
N TYR A 81 -2.09 9.11 -3.84
CA TYR A 81 -1.00 9.64 -3.03
C TYR A 81 -0.04 10.37 -3.94
N VAL A 82 0.20 11.64 -3.65
CA VAL A 82 1.16 12.46 -4.38
C VAL A 82 2.54 12.18 -3.79
N VAL A 83 3.48 11.74 -4.62
CA VAL A 83 4.90 11.66 -4.25
C VAL A 83 5.42 13.08 -4.15
N ASP A 84 6.19 13.39 -3.11
CA ASP A 84 6.78 14.70 -2.86
C ASP A 84 7.58 15.20 -4.08
N ASP A 85 6.94 16.04 -4.90
CA ASP A 85 7.63 16.93 -5.82
C ASP A 85 8.00 18.15 -5.02
N ARG A 86 9.28 18.22 -4.62
CA ARG A 86 9.92 19.31 -3.85
C ARG A 86 9.76 20.74 -4.42
N ASN A 87 8.96 20.91 -5.49
CA ASN A 87 8.68 22.17 -6.17
C ASN A 87 7.20 22.60 -6.16
N ALA A 88 6.29 21.87 -5.51
CA ALA A 88 4.87 22.27 -5.45
C ALA A 88 4.50 22.86 -4.09
N GLN A 89 4.30 24.19 -4.04
CA GLN A 89 3.95 24.98 -2.84
C GLN A 89 2.56 24.68 -2.22
N GLN A 90 1.91 23.56 -2.52
CA GLN A 90 0.63 23.18 -1.90
C GLN A 90 0.47 21.66 -1.92
N GLN A 91 0.68 21.03 -0.76
CA GLN A 91 0.44 19.60 -0.54
C GLN A 91 -1.06 19.30 -0.46
N GLU A 92 -1.77 19.29 -1.59
CA GLU A 92 -3.19 18.90 -1.61
C GLU A 92 -3.33 17.43 -2.02
N LEU A 93 -3.99 16.61 -1.19
CA LEU A 93 -4.46 15.29 -1.58
C LEU A 93 -5.59 15.49 -2.60
N VAL A 94 -5.29 15.36 -3.89
CA VAL A 94 -6.29 15.57 -4.94
C VAL A 94 -7.08 14.29 -5.18
N LEU A 95 -8.40 14.38 -5.09
CA LEU A 95 -9.31 13.39 -5.66
C LEU A 95 -9.23 13.47 -7.19
N VAL A 96 -8.34 12.71 -7.81
CA VAL A 96 -8.16 12.73 -9.26
C VAL A 96 -9.22 11.81 -9.91
N PRO A 97 -10.05 12.32 -10.84
CA PRO A 97 -10.91 11.47 -11.67
C PRO A 97 -10.07 10.43 -12.43
N ALA A 98 -10.61 9.23 -12.65
CA ALA A 98 -10.00 8.24 -13.53
C ALA A 98 -10.14 8.68 -15.00
N THR A 99 -9.34 9.64 -15.46
CA THR A 99 -9.24 9.96 -16.89
C THR A 99 -8.26 9.00 -17.56
N ARG A 100 -8.70 8.40 -18.66
CA ARG A 100 -7.93 7.44 -19.48
C ARG A 100 -7.00 8.11 -20.51
N GLU A 101 -6.83 9.43 -20.47
CA GLU A 101 -6.09 10.14 -21.51
C GLU A 101 -4.73 10.60 -21.00
N GLY A 102 -3.69 9.88 -21.43
CA GLY A 102 -2.33 10.35 -21.40
C GLY A 102 -2.18 11.52 -22.37
N ASN A 103 -1.77 12.67 -21.86
CA ASN A 103 -1.14 13.70 -22.67
C ASN A 103 0.37 13.64 -22.36
N GLU A 104 1.10 12.94 -23.23
CA GLU A 104 2.55 12.91 -23.23
C GLU A 104 3.10 14.28 -23.62
N SER A 105 3.68 15.01 -22.68
CA SER A 105 4.78 15.95 -22.95
C SER A 105 5.45 16.45 -21.67
N ALA A 106 6.40 15.69 -21.13
CA ALA A 106 7.45 16.26 -20.27
C ALA A 106 8.69 15.34 -20.18
N GLN A 107 9.70 15.75 -20.93
CA GLN A 107 11.16 15.68 -20.73
C GLN A 107 11.84 14.47 -20.04
N ALA A 108 12.94 14.08 -20.69
CA ALA A 108 13.84 12.98 -20.40
C ALA A 108 14.73 13.21 -19.17
N ASN A 109 14.64 12.29 -18.20
CA ASN A 109 15.72 11.47 -17.63
C ASN A 109 15.28 10.96 -16.26
N PRO A 110 14.84 9.69 -16.11
CA PRO A 110 14.60 9.15 -14.78
C PRO A 110 15.96 8.86 -14.10
N PRO A 111 16.17 9.28 -12.84
CA PRO A 111 17.34 8.87 -12.09
C PRO A 111 17.38 7.34 -11.99
N THR A 112 18.58 6.80 -12.18
CA THR A 112 18.90 5.41 -11.87
C THR A 112 18.70 5.14 -10.39
N THR A 113 17.99 4.05 -10.10
CA THR A 113 17.72 3.42 -8.80
C THR A 113 16.85 4.19 -7.81
N PHE A 114 15.60 3.73 -7.66
CA PHE A 114 14.89 3.76 -6.39
C PHE A 114 14.29 2.38 -6.11
N GLY A 115 14.92 1.65 -5.19
CA GLY A 115 14.24 0.61 -4.44
C GLY A 115 13.73 1.24 -3.15
N ALA A 116 12.42 1.34 -3.02
CA ALA A 116 11.71 1.61 -1.78
C ALA A 116 10.33 0.96 -1.92
N ALA A 117 9.77 0.43 -0.83
CA ALA A 117 8.50 -0.29 -0.83
C ALA A 117 7.47 0.44 -1.70
N LEU A 118 7.01 -0.26 -2.73
CA LEU A 118 6.08 0.27 -3.73
C LEU A 118 4.78 0.65 -3.01
N GLY A 119 4.56 1.95 -2.85
CA GLY A 119 3.31 2.49 -2.32
C GLY A 119 2.12 2.09 -3.21
N PRO A 120 0.89 2.37 -2.79
CA PRO A 120 -0.33 1.95 -3.50
C PRO A 120 -0.42 2.40 -4.97
N ASP A 121 0.34 3.42 -5.37
CA ASP A 121 0.36 3.99 -6.73
C ASP A 121 1.65 3.65 -7.50
N TRP A 122 2.27 2.51 -7.22
CA TRP A 122 3.56 2.11 -7.79
C TRP A 122 3.61 1.96 -9.31
N ALA A 123 2.48 1.65 -9.94
CA ALA A 123 2.36 1.57 -11.40
C ALA A 123 1.86 2.89 -12.02
N HIS A 124 1.74 3.97 -11.25
CA HIS A 124 1.21 5.24 -11.73
C HIS A 124 2.00 5.79 -12.92
N GLY A 125 1.27 6.28 -13.94
CA GLY A 125 1.85 6.81 -15.17
C GLY A 125 2.58 5.77 -16.03
N ARG A 126 2.47 4.48 -15.69
CA ARG A 126 3.05 3.38 -16.47
C ARG A 126 1.96 2.53 -17.10
N THR A 127 2.15 2.19 -18.36
CA THR A 127 1.32 1.19 -19.04
C THR A 127 2.02 -0.16 -18.94
N LEU A 128 1.43 -1.09 -18.17
CA LEU A 128 1.95 -2.45 -18.05
C LEU A 128 1.43 -3.31 -19.21
N ARG A 129 2.18 -3.35 -20.31
CA ARG A 129 1.78 -4.07 -21.55
C ARG A 129 2.83 -5.08 -21.98
N GLY A 130 2.38 -6.28 -22.34
CA GLY A 130 3.20 -7.31 -22.98
C GLY A 130 3.32 -7.15 -24.51
N CYS A 131 3.90 -8.15 -25.17
CA CYS A 131 4.23 -8.12 -26.59
C CYS A 131 3.15 -8.68 -27.54
N LEU A 132 2.04 -9.23 -27.02
CA LEU A 132 0.97 -9.76 -27.86
C LEU A 132 0.31 -8.61 -28.64
N SER A 133 0.46 -8.64 -29.96
CA SER A 133 -0.02 -7.61 -30.89
C SER A 133 -1.34 -8.05 -31.55
N GLY A 134 -2.38 -7.24 -31.42
CA GLY A 134 -3.68 -7.44 -32.06
C GLY A 134 -4.75 -6.53 -31.43
N ASN A 135 -5.88 -6.34 -32.12
CA ASN A 135 -7.05 -5.55 -31.66
C ASN A 135 -7.75 -6.11 -30.40
N ASN A 136 -7.13 -7.09 -29.75
CA ASN A 136 -7.57 -7.68 -28.51
C ASN A 136 -6.66 -7.14 -27.40
N ASP A 137 -6.97 -5.94 -26.88
CA ASP A 137 -6.55 -5.47 -25.55
C ASP A 137 -7.15 -6.35 -24.41
N ASN A 138 -7.54 -7.58 -24.75
CA ASN A 138 -8.14 -8.56 -23.88
C ASN A 138 -7.14 -8.97 -22.81
N ARG A 139 -7.47 -8.65 -21.56
CA ARG A 139 -6.78 -9.13 -20.37
C ARG A 139 -6.95 -10.65 -20.26
N LEU A 140 -6.07 -11.42 -20.90
CA LEU A 140 -6.07 -12.89 -20.91
C LEU A 140 -5.59 -13.43 -19.56
N LEU A 141 -6.51 -13.90 -18.73
CA LEU A 141 -6.23 -14.43 -17.40
C LEU A 141 -6.82 -15.82 -17.22
N ARG A 142 -6.00 -16.77 -16.79
CA ARG A 142 -6.41 -18.05 -16.22
C ARG A 142 -6.05 -18.04 -14.74
N VAL A 143 -7.03 -18.25 -13.87
CA VAL A 143 -6.78 -18.44 -12.44
C VAL A 143 -6.67 -19.93 -12.16
N VAL A 144 -5.60 -20.35 -11.48
CA VAL A 144 -5.40 -21.71 -10.99
C VAL A 144 -5.48 -21.66 -9.47
N TYR A 145 -6.49 -22.32 -8.91
CA TYR A 145 -6.83 -22.26 -7.49
C TYR A 145 -6.19 -23.41 -6.71
N ASN A 146 -6.02 -23.22 -5.39
CA ASN A 146 -5.53 -24.24 -4.46
C ASN A 146 -4.15 -24.83 -4.84
N VAL A 147 -3.25 -24.00 -5.38
CA VAL A 147 -1.92 -24.41 -5.84
C VAL A 147 -0.81 -23.57 -5.20
N ARG A 148 0.39 -24.15 -5.14
CA ARG A 148 1.65 -23.44 -4.88
C ARG A 148 2.63 -23.76 -6.00
N ILE A 149 3.68 -22.94 -6.14
CA ILE A 149 4.84 -23.35 -6.92
C ILE A 149 5.49 -24.52 -6.18
N GLU A 150 5.63 -25.64 -6.88
CA GLU A 150 6.47 -26.77 -6.45
C GLU A 150 7.92 -26.51 -6.85
N SER A 151 8.16 -26.12 -8.10
CA SER A 151 9.50 -25.78 -8.60
C SER A 151 9.45 -24.78 -9.75
N VAL A 152 10.54 -24.03 -9.91
CA VAL A 152 10.82 -23.18 -11.08
C VAL A 152 12.03 -23.78 -11.77
N LEU A 153 11.88 -24.14 -13.03
CA LEU A 153 12.85 -24.91 -13.79
C LEU A 153 13.27 -24.14 -15.04
N SER A 154 14.55 -24.20 -15.38
CA SER A 154 15.04 -23.83 -16.71
C SER A 154 14.55 -24.82 -17.77
N ALA A 155 14.68 -24.46 -19.05
CA ALA A 155 14.38 -25.37 -20.15
C ALA A 155 15.14 -26.70 -20.10
N ALA A 156 16.41 -26.69 -19.67
CA ALA A 156 17.22 -27.90 -19.57
C ALA A 156 16.77 -28.78 -18.40
N GLU A 157 16.50 -28.18 -17.24
CA GLU A 157 16.00 -28.89 -16.06
C GLU A 157 14.62 -29.49 -16.33
N PHE A 158 13.73 -28.78 -17.02
CA PHE A 158 12.42 -29.29 -17.39
C PHE A 158 12.50 -30.52 -18.32
N LYS A 159 13.39 -30.47 -19.33
CA LYS A 159 13.67 -31.62 -20.22
C LYS A 159 14.23 -32.80 -19.44
N ALA A 160 15.17 -32.57 -18.51
CA ALA A 160 15.80 -33.61 -17.71
C ALA A 160 14.87 -34.20 -16.63
N HIS A 161 13.95 -33.40 -16.10
CA HIS A 161 12.95 -33.82 -15.13
C HIS A 161 11.97 -34.84 -15.72
N GLY A 162 11.91 -34.99 -17.05
CA GLY A 162 10.91 -35.82 -17.73
C GLY A 162 9.48 -35.36 -17.41
N GLY A 163 9.32 -34.05 -17.18
CA GLY A 163 8.12 -33.45 -16.63
C GLY A 163 6.87 -33.59 -17.53
N PRO A 164 5.67 -33.32 -16.97
CA PRO A 164 4.42 -33.37 -17.72
C PRO A 164 4.43 -32.38 -18.89
N THR A 165 3.64 -32.64 -19.93
CA THR A 165 3.39 -31.67 -21.00
C THR A 165 2.87 -30.36 -20.43
N THR A 166 3.35 -29.23 -20.94
CA THR A 166 2.85 -27.93 -20.49
C THR A 166 1.37 -27.77 -20.81
N GLU A 167 0.65 -27.21 -19.85
CA GLU A 167 -0.76 -26.87 -20.01
C GLU A 167 -0.93 -25.74 -21.04
N PRO A 168 -1.84 -25.90 -22.01
CA PRO A 168 -2.14 -24.84 -22.95
C PRO A 168 -2.86 -23.68 -22.25
N PHE A 169 -2.64 -22.46 -22.72
CA PHE A 169 -3.47 -21.34 -22.32
C PHE A 169 -4.87 -21.50 -22.93
N PRO A 170 -5.98 -21.34 -22.18
CA PRO A 170 -7.33 -21.48 -22.72
C PRO A 170 -7.57 -20.44 -23.82
N GLN A 171 -7.63 -20.85 -25.08
CA GLN A 171 -7.98 -19.99 -26.20
C GLN A 171 -9.48 -20.10 -26.48
N ASN A 172 -10.19 -18.96 -26.52
CA ASN A 172 -11.46 -18.88 -27.24
C ASN A 172 -11.13 -18.64 -28.72
N SER A 173 -11.39 -19.67 -29.53
CA SER A 173 -11.45 -19.72 -30.99
C SER A 173 -11.04 -18.49 -31.81
N SER A 174 -10.12 -18.74 -32.75
CA SER A 174 -9.85 -18.00 -33.99
C SER A 174 -9.28 -16.58 -33.87
N SER A 175 -8.00 -16.46 -33.50
CA SER A 175 -7.04 -15.60 -34.24
C SER A 175 -5.67 -15.57 -33.54
N SER A 176 -4.65 -15.34 -34.36
CA SER A 176 -3.22 -15.22 -34.05
C SER A 176 -2.47 -16.51 -33.70
N SER A 177 -1.82 -17.01 -34.75
CA SER A 177 -0.67 -17.90 -34.77
C SER A 177 0.34 -17.60 -33.65
N ILE A 178 0.31 -18.39 -32.59
CA ILE A 178 1.55 -18.72 -31.88
C ILE A 178 2.09 -19.95 -32.60
N PRO A 179 3.30 -19.90 -33.20
CA PRO A 179 3.87 -21.06 -33.86
C PRO A 179 3.95 -22.21 -32.85
N GLU A 180 3.32 -23.33 -33.18
CA GLU A 180 3.40 -24.60 -32.43
C GLU A 180 4.85 -25.15 -32.38
N ASP A 181 5.81 -24.49 -33.03
CA ASP A 181 7.23 -24.84 -33.16
C ASP A 181 8.21 -23.89 -32.41
N SER A 182 7.82 -23.28 -31.28
CA SER A 182 8.78 -22.58 -30.39
C SER A 182 9.21 -23.47 -29.23
N GLU A 183 10.06 -24.45 -29.53
CA GLU A 183 10.65 -25.33 -28.53
C GLU A 183 11.45 -24.52 -27.49
N SER A 184 11.01 -24.65 -26.23
CA SER A 184 11.56 -24.14 -24.98
C SER A 184 11.24 -22.70 -24.58
N TRP A 185 10.31 -22.59 -23.62
CA TRP A 185 10.18 -21.40 -22.78
C TRP A 185 11.46 -21.21 -21.96
N PRO A 186 11.87 -19.96 -21.64
CA PRO A 186 13.06 -19.74 -20.82
C PRO A 186 12.88 -20.25 -19.39
N VAL A 187 11.63 -20.26 -18.89
CA VAL A 187 11.27 -20.72 -17.55
C VAL A 187 10.01 -21.58 -17.59
N TYR A 188 10.01 -22.63 -16.79
CA TYR A 188 8.87 -23.51 -16.53
C TYR A 188 8.52 -23.45 -15.05
N VAL A 189 7.23 -23.40 -14.74
CA VAL A 189 6.70 -23.43 -13.37
C VAL A 189 5.88 -24.70 -13.20
N LEU A 190 6.29 -25.55 -12.27
CA LEU A 190 5.52 -26.72 -11.84
C LEU A 190 4.69 -26.35 -10.62
N LEU A 191 3.40 -26.66 -10.66
CA LEU A 191 2.46 -26.42 -9.57
C LEU A 191 2.20 -27.70 -8.79
N THR A 192 1.83 -27.56 -7.51
CA THR A 192 1.55 -28.70 -6.61
C THR A 192 0.39 -29.61 -7.04
N ASN A 193 -0.41 -29.21 -8.02
CA ASN A 193 -1.45 -30.04 -8.62
C ASN A 193 -0.94 -30.87 -9.82
N GLY A 194 0.35 -30.79 -10.14
CA GLY A 194 0.98 -31.46 -11.26
C GLY A 194 0.90 -30.70 -12.59
N GLU A 195 0.20 -29.56 -12.66
CA GLU A 195 0.18 -28.73 -13.86
C GLU A 195 1.54 -28.03 -14.07
N ALA A 196 2.00 -27.97 -15.31
CA ALA A 196 3.23 -27.27 -15.69
C ALA A 196 2.94 -26.15 -16.70
N TYR A 197 3.52 -24.98 -16.49
CA TYR A 197 3.37 -23.83 -17.39
C TYR A 197 4.71 -23.30 -17.83
N GLY A 198 4.91 -23.18 -19.14
CA GLY A 198 6.04 -22.44 -19.70
C GLY A 198 5.73 -20.94 -19.79
N CYS A 199 6.71 -20.09 -19.49
CA CYS A 199 6.53 -18.64 -19.52
C CYS A 199 7.84 -17.87 -19.68
N ASP A 200 7.73 -16.59 -20.10
CA ASP A 200 8.86 -15.66 -20.19
C ASP A 200 9.18 -14.95 -18.87
N LEU A 201 8.21 -14.88 -17.97
CA LEU A 201 8.27 -14.11 -16.74
C LEU A 201 7.47 -14.81 -15.64
N VAL A 202 8.09 -14.94 -14.47
CA VAL A 202 7.46 -15.36 -13.23
C VAL A 202 7.46 -14.17 -12.27
N VAL A 203 6.28 -13.81 -11.76
CA VAL A 203 6.13 -12.77 -10.71
C VAL A 203 5.73 -13.44 -9.41
N SER A 204 6.57 -13.31 -8.39
CA SER A 204 6.29 -13.79 -7.04
C SER A 204 5.76 -12.64 -6.17
N ALA A 205 4.47 -12.67 -5.89
CA ALA A 205 3.73 -11.73 -5.06
C ALA A 205 3.05 -12.46 -3.88
N VAL A 206 3.80 -13.36 -3.23
CA VAL A 206 3.32 -14.26 -2.17
C VAL A 206 3.28 -13.64 -0.76
N GLY A 207 3.70 -12.38 -0.64
CA GLY A 207 3.91 -11.68 0.63
C GLY A 207 5.40 -11.52 0.93
N VAL A 208 5.70 -10.73 1.97
CA VAL A 208 7.06 -10.44 2.43
C VAL A 208 7.21 -10.88 3.89
N GLU A 209 8.43 -11.17 4.32
CA GLU A 209 8.81 -11.41 5.71
C GLU A 209 9.48 -10.14 6.28
N ALA A 210 9.35 -9.86 7.59
CA ALA A 210 10.03 -8.72 8.19
C ALA A 210 11.57 -8.90 8.13
N SER A 211 12.32 -7.81 8.00
CA SER A 211 13.78 -7.88 7.83
C SER A 211 14.54 -8.27 9.11
N PHE A 212 13.93 -8.15 10.29
CA PHE A 212 14.55 -8.43 11.60
C PHE A 212 14.18 -9.83 12.13
N GLN A 213 14.23 -10.86 11.28
CA GLN A 213 13.96 -12.23 11.70
C GLN A 213 15.21 -12.96 12.19
N PRO A 214 15.10 -13.79 13.24
CA PRO A 214 16.16 -14.73 13.60
C PRO A 214 16.52 -15.57 12.37
N SER A 215 17.74 -16.11 12.31
CA SER A 215 18.16 -17.05 11.25
C SER A 215 17.03 -18.03 10.92
N ARG A 216 16.84 -18.32 9.62
CA ARG A 216 15.80 -19.24 9.09
C ARG A 216 15.80 -20.63 9.74
N THR A 217 16.81 -20.98 10.52
CA THR A 217 16.91 -22.22 11.29
C THR A 217 16.21 -22.18 12.65
N SER A 218 15.77 -21.01 13.11
CA SER A 218 15.29 -20.76 14.49
C SER A 218 13.90 -20.13 14.48
N PHE A 219 12.91 -20.86 13.97
CA PHE A 219 11.52 -20.42 13.82
C PHE A 219 10.78 -20.08 15.15
N GLU A 220 11.36 -20.43 16.30
CA GLU A 220 10.78 -20.20 17.63
C GLU A 220 11.52 -19.12 18.44
N ALA A 221 12.58 -18.52 17.89
CA ALA A 221 13.33 -17.50 18.62
C ALA A 221 12.46 -16.26 18.82
N LYS A 222 12.21 -15.94 20.09
CA LYS A 222 11.40 -14.78 20.53
C LYS A 222 12.22 -13.50 20.69
N SER A 223 13.53 -13.58 20.52
CA SER A 223 14.40 -12.43 20.52
C SER A 223 15.65 -12.71 19.69
N SER A 224 16.28 -11.64 19.19
CA SER A 224 17.55 -11.72 18.46
C SER A 224 18.38 -10.47 18.74
N GLU A 225 19.69 -10.65 18.72
CA GLU A 225 20.64 -9.55 18.84
C GLU A 225 20.80 -8.87 17.48
N TYR A 226 20.57 -7.56 17.45
CA TYR A 226 20.88 -6.69 16.31
C TYR A 226 21.59 -5.45 16.85
N PHE A 227 22.62 -4.99 16.15
CA PHE A 227 23.36 -3.77 16.53
C PHE A 227 23.88 -3.76 17.97
N GLY A 228 24.18 -4.94 18.55
CA GLY A 228 24.63 -5.06 19.95
C GLY A 228 23.52 -4.93 20.99
N ALA A 229 22.24 -4.96 20.58
CA ALA A 229 21.09 -4.90 21.47
C ALA A 229 20.13 -6.07 21.20
N GLN A 230 19.46 -6.54 22.25
CA GLN A 230 18.51 -7.64 22.17
C GLN A 230 17.10 -7.11 21.88
N PHE A 231 16.53 -7.50 20.74
CA PHE A 231 15.17 -7.15 20.35
C PHE A 231 14.23 -8.32 20.58
N ASP A 232 13.05 -8.06 21.15
CA ASP A 232 11.95 -9.02 21.21
C ASP A 232 11.23 -9.08 19.86
N LEU A 233 10.92 -10.29 19.40
CA LEU A 233 10.43 -10.57 18.06
C LEU A 233 9.17 -11.43 18.05
N ALA A 234 8.25 -11.10 17.16
CA ALA A 234 7.21 -12.04 16.75
C ALA A 234 7.82 -13.12 15.85
N PRO A 235 7.47 -14.41 16.06
CA PRO A 235 8.01 -15.50 15.26
C PRO A 235 7.58 -15.37 13.79
N PRO A 236 8.42 -15.81 12.82
CA PRO A 236 8.08 -15.74 11.39
C PRO A 236 6.74 -16.41 11.04
N SER A 237 6.34 -17.44 11.81
CA SER A 237 5.09 -18.17 11.62
C SER A 237 3.84 -17.31 11.84
N VAL A 238 3.95 -16.18 12.54
CA VAL A 238 2.84 -15.27 12.84
C VAL A 238 2.99 -14.02 11.97
N SER A 239 2.22 -13.96 10.88
CA SER A 239 2.22 -12.83 9.94
C SER A 239 3.62 -12.45 9.40
N GLY A 240 4.56 -13.40 9.27
CA GLY A 240 5.94 -13.16 8.84
C GLY A 240 6.84 -12.48 9.88
N GLY A 241 6.38 -12.43 11.13
CA GLY A 241 7.04 -11.90 12.33
C GLY A 241 7.36 -10.40 12.30
N GLY A 242 8.26 -9.95 13.17
CA GLY A 242 8.77 -8.57 13.20
C GLY A 242 9.26 -8.20 14.59
N VAL A 243 9.83 -7.00 14.73
CA VAL A 243 10.18 -6.44 16.05
C VAL A 243 8.91 -6.13 16.81
N LEU A 244 8.75 -6.68 18.01
CA LEU A 244 7.59 -6.39 18.84
C LEU A 244 7.63 -4.92 19.26
N VAL A 245 6.50 -4.24 19.05
CA VAL A 245 6.31 -2.86 19.51
C VAL A 245 5.04 -2.71 20.33
N ASN A 246 5.06 -1.84 21.33
CA ASN A 246 3.86 -1.48 22.09
C ASN A 246 3.01 -0.43 21.34
N ASP A 247 1.96 0.09 21.97
CA ASP A 247 1.06 1.08 21.35
C ASP A 247 1.69 2.47 21.15
N GLN A 248 2.89 2.71 21.70
CA GLN A 248 3.74 3.88 21.46
C GLN A 248 4.85 3.62 20.43
N MET A 249 4.81 2.47 19.74
CA MET A 249 5.83 2.00 18.79
C MET A 249 7.20 1.69 19.42
N GLU A 250 7.29 1.61 20.75
CA GLU A 250 8.53 1.31 21.47
C GLU A 250 8.89 -0.18 21.35
N THR A 251 10.16 -0.47 21.11
CA THR A 251 10.70 -1.83 21.13
C THR A 251 11.08 -2.27 22.55
N SER A 252 11.63 -3.48 22.70
CA SER A 252 12.23 -3.93 23.97
C SER A 252 13.52 -3.18 24.35
N VAL A 253 14.11 -2.44 23.41
CA VAL A 253 15.34 -1.67 23.63
C VAL A 253 14.94 -0.22 23.96
N PRO A 254 15.41 0.34 25.10
CA PRO A 254 15.11 1.73 25.47
C PRO A 254 15.50 2.71 24.36
N ASP A 255 14.64 3.72 24.15
CA ASP A 255 14.82 4.79 23.17
C ASP A 255 14.91 4.33 21.69
N VAL A 256 14.50 3.09 21.40
CA VAL A 256 14.44 2.53 20.05
C VAL A 256 13.01 2.16 19.69
N TYR A 257 12.56 2.68 18.54
CA TYR A 257 11.22 2.51 18.00
C TYR A 257 11.25 1.76 16.66
N ALA A 258 10.14 1.11 16.29
CA ALA A 258 10.00 0.48 14.98
C ALA A 258 8.60 0.70 14.40
N ALA A 259 8.52 0.90 13.08
CA ALA A 259 7.27 1.16 12.37
C ALA A 259 7.29 0.52 10.97
N GLY A 260 6.09 0.21 10.45
CA GLY A 260 5.93 -0.39 9.12
C GLY A 260 6.24 -1.88 9.09
N ASP A 261 6.71 -2.37 7.93
CA ASP A 261 6.81 -3.82 7.66
C ASP A 261 7.76 -4.59 8.58
N CYS A 262 8.69 -3.89 9.24
CA CYS A 262 9.61 -4.47 10.22
C CYS A 262 9.00 -4.65 11.61
N ALA A 263 7.93 -3.92 11.93
CA ALA A 263 7.30 -3.91 13.23
C ALA A 263 6.16 -4.94 13.32
N TYR A 264 5.92 -5.43 14.54
CA TYR A 264 4.81 -6.30 14.87
C TYR A 264 4.05 -5.70 16.07
N ALA A 265 2.77 -5.40 15.85
CA ALA A 265 1.91 -4.79 16.85
C ALA A 265 1.65 -5.70 18.06
N ASN A 266 2.30 -5.43 19.19
CA ASN A 266 2.21 -6.21 20.42
C ASN A 266 1.29 -5.58 21.48
N TRP A 267 0.22 -4.91 21.05
CA TRP A 267 -0.83 -4.38 21.90
C TRP A 267 -2.14 -5.14 21.68
N THR A 268 -3.14 -4.88 22.53
CA THR A 268 -4.48 -5.45 22.34
C THR A 268 -5.17 -4.79 21.15
N TRP A 269 -5.42 -5.55 20.09
CA TRP A 269 -6.04 -5.02 18.88
C TRP A 269 -7.55 -4.78 19.05
N ALA A 270 -8.06 -3.77 18.33
CA ALA A 270 -9.51 -3.62 18.18
C ALA A 270 -10.09 -4.83 17.42
N PRO A 271 -11.37 -5.19 17.62
CA PRO A 271 -11.96 -6.39 17.02
C PRO A 271 -11.89 -6.46 15.48
N HIS A 272 -11.77 -5.31 14.83
CA HIS A 272 -11.71 -5.17 13.38
C HIS A 272 -10.30 -4.88 12.86
N TRP A 273 -9.30 -4.83 13.74
CA TRP A 273 -7.91 -4.59 13.38
C TRP A 273 -7.14 -5.91 13.41
N PHE A 274 -6.34 -6.13 12.39
CA PHE A 274 -5.43 -7.27 12.32
C PHE A 274 -4.17 -6.86 11.57
N GLN A 275 -3.03 -7.41 11.98
CA GLN A 275 -1.74 -7.06 11.39
C GLN A 275 -1.67 -7.52 9.92
N MET A 276 -1.32 -6.59 9.03
CA MET A 276 -0.95 -6.84 7.65
C MET A 276 0.17 -5.89 7.23
N ARG A 277 1.05 -6.34 6.34
CA ARG A 277 2.07 -5.48 5.71
C ARG A 277 1.45 -4.68 4.57
N LEU A 278 0.71 -3.66 4.97
CA LEU A 278 0.06 -2.73 4.06
C LEU A 278 0.60 -1.33 4.30
N TRP A 279 0.66 -0.57 3.22
CA TRP A 279 0.97 0.86 3.27
C TRP A 279 0.11 1.62 4.28
N SER A 280 -1.18 1.28 4.41
CA SER A 280 -2.08 1.93 5.38
C SER A 280 -1.65 1.71 6.83
N GLN A 281 -1.14 0.52 7.18
CA GLN A 281 -0.62 0.24 8.52
C GLN A 281 0.74 0.89 8.74
N ALA A 282 1.63 0.85 7.75
CA ALA A 282 2.91 1.54 7.81
C ALA A 282 2.74 3.05 8.03
N ARG A 283 1.79 3.68 7.33
CA ARG A 283 1.44 5.08 7.55
C ARG A 283 0.88 5.36 8.94
N GLN A 284 0.02 4.48 9.46
CA GLN A 284 -0.52 4.64 10.81
C GLN A 284 0.58 4.54 11.87
N MET A 285 1.51 3.58 11.71
CA MET A 285 2.65 3.40 12.62
C MET A 285 3.68 4.53 12.52
N GLY A 286 3.88 5.08 11.33
CA GLY A 286 4.76 6.23 11.10
C GLY A 286 4.12 7.58 11.39
N PHE A 287 2.89 7.62 11.90
CA PHE A 287 2.20 8.88 12.15
C PHE A 287 2.77 9.52 13.42
N GLN A 288 3.45 10.66 13.27
CA GLN A 288 4.06 11.38 14.38
C GLN A 288 3.00 11.89 15.34
N ILE A 289 3.18 11.59 16.64
CA ILE A 289 2.41 12.16 17.73
C ILE A 289 3.41 12.66 18.77
N VAL A 290 3.35 13.95 19.09
CA VAL A 290 4.23 14.58 20.08
C VAL A 290 3.38 15.00 21.27
N LEU A 291 3.82 14.59 22.47
CA LEU A 291 3.18 14.88 23.74
C LEU A 291 4.11 15.76 24.58
N LEU A 292 3.70 17.01 24.84
CA LEU A 292 4.50 17.99 25.57
C LEU A 292 3.81 18.36 26.89
N GLY A 293 4.58 18.43 27.98
CA GLY A 293 4.12 18.87 29.29
C GLY A 293 2.83 18.17 29.77
N LEU A 294 1.89 18.94 30.29
CA LEU A 294 0.55 18.49 30.67
C LEU A 294 -0.37 18.40 29.44
N TYR A 295 0.00 17.60 28.44
CA TYR A 295 -0.67 17.49 27.12
C TYR A 295 -2.17 17.17 27.18
N ASN A 296 -2.65 16.62 28.30
CA ASN A 296 -4.06 16.34 28.57
C ASN A 296 -4.59 17.09 29.81
N GLY A 297 -3.87 18.12 30.26
CA GLY A 297 -4.13 18.85 31.49
C GLY A 297 -4.06 17.97 32.73
N GLN A 298 -3.18 16.97 32.71
CA GLN A 298 -3.02 16.02 33.81
C GLN A 298 -2.71 16.77 35.12
N GLY A 299 -3.54 16.55 36.14
CA GLY A 299 -3.36 17.22 37.43
C GLY A 299 -3.84 18.68 37.49
N LEU A 300 -4.41 19.23 36.41
CA LEU A 300 -5.09 20.52 36.43
C LEU A 300 -6.56 20.36 36.78
N ASP A 301 -7.13 21.38 37.43
CA ASP A 301 -8.58 21.53 37.53
C ASP A 301 -9.11 22.07 36.20
N LEU A 302 -9.55 21.16 35.33
CA LEU A 302 -10.11 21.49 34.02
C LEU A 302 -11.48 22.18 34.10
N THR A 303 -12.08 22.28 35.29
CA THR A 303 -13.31 23.05 35.51
C THR A 303 -13.05 24.51 35.87
N SER A 304 -11.79 24.85 36.18
CA SER A 304 -11.38 26.22 36.45
C SER A 304 -11.55 27.07 35.18
N PRO A 305 -12.12 28.29 35.30
CA PRO A 305 -12.23 29.20 34.16
C PRO A 305 -10.87 29.66 33.63
N ASP A 306 -9.81 29.50 34.43
CA ASP A 306 -8.45 29.86 34.04
C ASP A 306 -7.80 28.79 33.16
N CYS A 307 -8.40 27.61 33.02
CA CYS A 307 -7.93 26.51 32.17
C CYS A 307 -8.75 26.45 30.87
N TYR A 308 -8.07 26.51 29.73
CA TYR A 308 -8.73 26.48 28.41
C TYR A 308 -7.83 25.81 27.37
N LEU A 309 -8.40 25.50 26.20
CA LEU A 309 -7.73 24.83 25.11
C LEU A 309 -7.66 25.75 23.90
N LEU A 310 -6.49 25.81 23.27
CA LEU A 310 -6.34 26.34 21.91
C LEU A 310 -6.15 25.15 20.97
N MET A 311 -6.84 25.15 19.83
CA MET A 311 -6.79 24.05 18.88
C MET A 311 -6.71 24.53 17.43
N ARG A 312 -5.86 23.87 16.64
CA ARG A 312 -5.84 23.95 15.17
C ARG A 312 -6.05 22.55 14.62
N VAL A 313 -6.93 22.46 13.62
CA VAL A 313 -7.15 21.23 12.86
C VAL A 313 -7.00 21.56 11.38
N THR A 314 -6.03 20.94 10.73
CA THR A 314 -5.84 21.02 9.28
C THR A 314 -6.22 19.66 8.71
N PRO A 315 -7.42 19.50 8.11
CA PRO A 315 -7.95 18.20 7.73
C PRO A 315 -6.98 17.37 6.88
N GLY A 316 -6.67 16.16 7.35
CA GLY A 316 -5.79 15.23 6.65
C GLY A 316 -4.29 15.53 6.75
N ARG A 317 -3.89 16.64 7.40
CA ARG A 317 -2.49 17.01 7.61
C ARG A 317 -2.08 16.90 9.07
N GLU A 318 -2.71 17.67 9.95
CA GLU A 318 -2.24 17.83 11.32
C GLU A 318 -3.36 18.22 12.30
N TYR A 319 -3.08 17.98 13.58
CA TYR A 319 -3.88 18.45 14.71
C TYR A 319 -2.95 18.96 15.80
N VAL A 320 -3.20 20.19 16.25
CA VAL A 320 -2.45 20.86 17.32
C VAL A 320 -3.42 21.22 18.43
N LYS A 321 -3.12 20.84 19.67
CA LYS A 321 -3.87 21.21 20.86
C LYS A 321 -2.92 21.72 21.93
N CYS A 322 -3.12 22.95 22.39
CA CYS A 322 -2.41 23.53 23.52
C CYS A 322 -3.32 23.59 24.74
N VAL A 323 -2.80 23.17 25.89
CA VAL A 323 -3.44 23.30 27.21
C VAL A 323 -2.93 24.56 27.87
N MET A 324 -3.83 25.52 28.11
CA MET A 324 -3.51 26.83 28.65
C MET A 324 -4.02 26.95 30.08
N ARG A 325 -3.27 27.66 30.93
CA ARG A 325 -3.72 28.09 32.25
C ARG A 325 -3.27 29.51 32.55
N ALA A 326 -4.23 30.41 32.79
CA ALA A 326 -3.98 31.82 33.12
C ALA A 326 -2.97 32.48 32.17
N GLY A 327 -3.20 32.37 30.85
CA GLY A 327 -2.32 32.95 29.83
C GLY A 327 -1.07 32.13 29.50
N ARG A 328 -0.78 31.04 30.22
CA ARG A 328 0.49 30.28 30.07
C ARG A 328 0.27 28.88 29.56
N MET A 329 1.13 28.41 28.67
CA MET A 329 1.07 27.05 28.17
C MET A 329 1.54 26.04 29.23
N GLN A 330 0.74 25.00 29.43
CA GLN A 330 1.01 23.92 30.39
C GLN A 330 1.34 22.60 29.69
N GLY A 331 0.86 22.41 28.46
CA GLY A 331 1.15 21.23 27.66
C GLY A 331 0.62 21.35 26.24
N ALA A 332 1.03 20.44 25.37
CA ALA A 332 0.56 20.37 24.00
C ALA A 332 0.48 18.92 23.48
N LEU A 333 -0.44 18.68 22.55
CA LEU A 333 -0.57 17.44 21.77
C LEU A 333 -0.49 17.82 20.30
N LEU A 334 0.51 17.28 19.61
CA LEU A 334 0.76 17.52 18.19
C LEU A 334 0.60 16.18 17.46
N ILE A 335 -0.11 16.20 16.36
CA ILE A 335 -0.42 15.02 15.55
C ILE A 335 -0.11 15.42 14.10
N GLY A 336 0.81 14.70 13.46
CA GLY A 336 1.35 15.03 12.14
C GLY A 336 2.64 15.85 12.22
N GLU A 337 3.14 16.26 11.06
CA GLU A 337 4.28 17.18 10.92
C GLU A 337 3.80 18.60 11.20
N THR A 338 4.12 19.14 12.37
CA THR A 338 3.63 20.46 12.78
C THR A 338 4.69 21.54 12.78
N ASP A 339 5.97 21.17 12.84
CA ASP A 339 7.13 22.05 13.04
C ASP A 339 7.02 22.96 14.28
N LEU A 340 6.15 22.60 15.24
CA LEU A 340 5.86 23.37 16.45
C LEU A 340 6.48 22.78 17.72
N GLU A 341 7.13 21.62 17.63
CA GLU A 341 7.57 20.81 18.76
C GLU A 341 8.49 21.60 19.70
N GLU A 342 9.57 22.15 19.15
CA GLU A 342 10.58 22.92 19.90
C GLU A 342 10.00 24.23 20.43
N THR A 343 9.24 24.95 19.60
CA THR A 343 8.61 26.21 19.98
C THR A 343 7.67 26.02 21.17
N LEU A 344 6.75 25.04 21.10
CA LEU A 344 5.78 24.80 22.16
C LEU A 344 6.44 24.23 23.43
N GLU A 345 7.48 23.40 23.29
CA GLU A 345 8.29 22.96 24.43
C GLU A 345 8.92 24.16 25.16
N ASN A 346 9.53 25.08 24.41
CA ASN A 346 10.12 26.31 24.97
C ASN A 346 9.07 27.20 25.65
N LEU A 347 7.87 27.33 25.09
CA LEU A 347 6.76 28.06 25.72
C LEU A 347 6.34 27.44 27.06
N ILE A 348 6.29 26.11 27.13
CA ILE A 348 5.98 25.38 28.35
C ILE A 348 7.11 25.55 29.38
N VAL A 349 8.38 25.38 28.98
CA VAL A 349 9.52 25.47 29.90
C VAL A 349 9.68 26.89 30.46
N ASN A 350 9.59 27.91 29.60
CA ASN A 350 9.76 29.30 30.00
C ASN A 350 8.53 29.89 30.70
N GLN A 351 7.40 29.19 30.67
CA GLN A 351 6.12 29.64 31.23
C GLN A 351 5.79 31.05 30.76
N LEU A 352 5.97 31.37 29.47
CA LEU A 352 5.71 32.73 28.96
C LEU A 352 4.23 33.08 29.05
N ASP A 353 3.96 34.37 29.28
CA ASP A 353 2.59 34.90 29.28
C ASP A 353 2.16 35.19 27.84
N LEU A 354 1.18 34.44 27.36
CA LEU A 354 0.73 34.41 25.97
C LEU A 354 -0.63 35.07 25.78
N THR A 355 -1.20 35.72 26.81
CA THR A 355 -2.55 36.33 26.74
C THR A 355 -2.75 37.28 25.54
N HIS A 356 -1.67 37.91 25.06
CA HIS A 356 -1.73 38.81 23.90
C HIS A 356 -1.63 38.13 22.54
N LEU A 357 -1.24 36.85 22.50
CA LEU A 357 -0.96 36.11 21.27
C LEU A 357 -1.97 34.98 21.03
N GLU A 358 -2.90 34.69 21.95
CA GLU A 358 -3.77 33.50 21.91
C GLU A 358 -4.55 33.34 20.60
N ASP A 359 -5.10 34.43 20.07
CA ASP A 359 -5.90 34.42 18.84
C ASP A 359 -5.06 34.09 17.59
N SER A 360 -3.76 34.38 17.65
CA SER A 360 -2.78 34.21 16.56
C SER A 360 -1.84 33.03 16.77
N LEU A 361 -1.81 32.45 17.98
CA LEU A 361 -0.76 31.51 18.40
C LEU A 361 -0.71 30.26 17.54
N LEU A 362 -1.85 29.83 17.02
CA LEU A 362 -1.94 28.64 16.16
C LEU A 362 -2.17 29.02 14.69
N ASP A 363 -2.09 30.29 14.31
CA ASP A 363 -2.21 30.68 12.91
C ASP A 363 -1.00 30.12 12.11
N PRO A 364 -1.22 29.28 11.09
CA PRO A 364 -0.14 28.70 10.30
C PRO A 364 0.64 29.74 9.47
N ASP A 365 0.09 30.94 9.25
CA ASP A 365 0.77 32.01 8.50
C ASP A 365 1.69 32.86 9.39
N ILE A 366 1.73 32.57 10.70
CA ILE A 366 2.54 33.30 11.68
C ILE A 366 3.71 32.43 12.09
N ASP A 367 4.93 32.90 11.81
CA ASP A 367 6.14 32.28 12.32
C ASP A 367 6.28 32.65 13.81
N LEU A 368 6.12 31.65 14.67
CA LEU A 368 6.25 31.83 16.11
C LEU A 368 7.70 32.01 16.55
N SER A 369 8.68 31.57 15.76
CA SER A 369 10.10 31.68 16.12
C SER A 369 10.53 33.15 16.24
N ASP A 370 10.02 34.02 15.36
CA ASP A 370 10.27 35.47 15.38
C ASP A 370 9.83 36.18 16.68
N TYR A 371 8.92 35.58 17.45
CA TYR A 371 8.41 36.19 18.70
C TYR A 371 9.27 35.89 19.93
N PHE A 372 10.14 34.88 19.86
CA PHE A 372 10.80 34.32 21.04
C PHE A 372 12.33 34.27 20.95
N ASP A 373 12.92 34.84 19.89
CA ASP A 373 14.35 35.13 19.74
C ASP A 373 14.87 36.33 20.57
#